data_AF-A0A6P8FVY9-F1
#
_entry.id   AF-A0A6P8FVY9-F1
#
_cell.length_a   1.000
_cell.length_b   1.000
_cell.length_c   1.000
_cell.angle_alpha   90.00
_cell.angle_beta   90.00
_cell.angle_gamma   90.00
#
_symmetry.space_group_name_H-M   'P 1'
#
loop_
_entity.id
_entity.type
_entity.pdbx_description
1 polymer ?
#
loop_
_entity_poly.entity_id
_entity_poly.type
_entity_poly.pdbx_seq_one_letter_code
_entity_poly.pdbx_strand_id
1 'polypeptide(L)'
;MADLGLREYQLEVVQRAARRENIIIWLPTGGGKTRAAVFVAKRHLDTTPNAKVAVLVNKVHLVVQHYENEFRDPLRAYSVVPISGDSDEKNFFGSMVRDSDVVICTAQILQNALTNTEEDKHVELTAFTLLIIDECHHTHKDGVYNKIMEHYIKRKIEGETRLPQVLGLTASPGTGGGKTLESAMNHVLQICANLDSVIVSTENYKPELTQVVPRPRKEYDIVEKRPLDPFEDHLKSMMKMIHGYMAAEELIPFHEFGTQEYEADVVQLEKIAVVKENRLLSQCAIHLRKYNDALLINDTVRMVDALQVLNEFYRSKEGFALDGTDFFLSGLFEENYMELKLLAQDMDFENPKLIRLEQTLLEQFKKPSKCIIFSKTRQATRCLLEWVLENTKLMNAGIKAAILVGAGPGDTHMTQVLYHMEIVAVILVIYTLDSITLPRK
;
A
#
# COMPACT_ATOMS: atom_id res chain seq x y z
N MET A 1 -22.57 8.24 -31.02
CA MET A 1 -21.88 7.29 -30.12
C MET A 1 -20.67 8.02 -29.58
N ALA A 2 -20.46 8.06 -28.26
CA ALA A 2 -19.26 8.72 -27.73
C ALA A 2 -18.04 7.88 -28.12
N ASP A 3 -17.22 8.42 -29.01
CA ASP A 3 -15.87 7.91 -29.25
C ASP A 3 -15.14 7.88 -27.91
N LEU A 4 -14.52 6.74 -27.56
CA LEU A 4 -13.76 6.60 -26.33
C LEU A 4 -12.54 7.55 -26.28
N GLY A 5 -12.23 8.19 -27.42
CA GLY A 5 -11.32 9.34 -27.50
C GLY A 5 -9.90 8.95 -27.11
N LEU A 6 -9.44 7.78 -27.56
CA LEU A 6 -8.07 7.35 -27.32
C LEU A 6 -7.08 8.27 -28.03
N ARG A 7 -5.97 8.56 -27.35
CA ARG A 7 -4.81 9.22 -27.94
C ARG A 7 -4.08 8.28 -28.90
N GLU A 8 -3.27 8.83 -29.79
CA GLU A 8 -2.58 8.03 -30.82
C GLU A 8 -1.64 6.99 -30.19
N TYR A 9 -0.90 7.36 -29.15
CA TYR A 9 -0.07 6.39 -28.41
C TYR A 9 -0.88 5.28 -27.74
N GLN A 10 -2.14 5.55 -27.35
CA GLN A 10 -3.02 4.52 -26.77
C GLN A 10 -3.55 3.60 -27.86
N LEU A 11 -3.93 4.17 -29.00
CA LEU A 11 -4.35 3.41 -30.19
C LEU A 11 -3.24 2.47 -30.67
N GLU A 12 -1.98 2.92 -30.66
CA GLU A 12 -0.82 2.12 -31.02
C GLU A 12 -0.67 0.87 -30.14
N VAL A 13 -0.74 1.01 -28.80
CA VAL A 13 -0.47 -0.11 -27.90
C VAL A 13 -1.61 -1.13 -27.82
N VAL A 14 -2.85 -0.74 -28.13
CA VAL A 14 -4.00 -1.65 -28.10
C VAL A 14 -4.17 -2.49 -29.37
N GLN A 15 -3.44 -2.19 -30.46
CA GLN A 15 -3.67 -2.85 -31.76
C GLN A 15 -3.53 -4.37 -31.70
N ARG A 16 -2.54 -4.88 -30.97
CA ARG A 16 -2.31 -6.32 -30.83
C ARG A 16 -3.39 -6.98 -29.97
N ALA A 17 -3.80 -6.34 -28.87
CA ALA A 17 -4.93 -6.81 -28.07
C ALA A 17 -6.23 -6.83 -28.89
N ALA A 18 -6.45 -5.82 -29.73
CA ALA A 18 -7.60 -5.74 -30.64
C ALA A 18 -7.63 -6.85 -31.71
N ARG A 19 -6.49 -7.51 -31.95
CA ARG A 19 -6.31 -8.70 -32.81
C ARG A 19 -6.33 -10.02 -32.03
N ARG A 20 -6.73 -10.00 -30.74
CA ARG A 20 -6.82 -11.16 -29.85
C ARG A 20 -5.49 -11.75 -29.41
N GLU A 21 -4.40 -10.98 -29.50
CA GLU A 21 -3.10 -11.39 -28.96
C GLU A 21 -3.03 -11.10 -27.45
N ASN A 22 -2.36 -11.98 -26.71
CA ASN A 22 -2.05 -11.78 -25.30
C ASN A 22 -0.91 -10.77 -25.15
N ILE A 23 -1.17 -9.66 -24.47
CA ILE A 23 -0.18 -8.58 -24.33
C ILE A 23 -0.15 -7.99 -22.92
N ILE A 24 0.96 -7.32 -22.62
CA ILE A 24 1.11 -6.43 -21.47
C ILE A 24 1.26 -5.01 -22.01
N ILE A 25 0.31 -4.13 -21.73
CA ILE A 25 0.43 -2.70 -22.04
C ILE A 25 1.36 -2.06 -21.01
N TRP A 26 2.49 -1.55 -21.49
CA TRP A 26 3.46 -0.81 -20.71
C TRP A 26 3.40 0.68 -21.04
N LEU A 27 2.74 1.44 -20.18
CA LEU A 27 2.62 2.90 -20.26
C LEU A 27 2.80 3.52 -18.87
N PRO A 28 3.42 4.71 -18.75
CA PRO A 28 3.68 5.36 -17.45
C PRO A 28 2.40 5.62 -16.66
N THR A 29 2.54 5.88 -15.36
CA THR A 29 1.45 6.37 -14.51
C THR A 29 0.88 7.67 -15.09
N GLY A 30 -0.45 7.79 -15.15
CA GLY A 30 -1.12 8.89 -15.87
C GLY A 30 -1.23 8.71 -17.38
N GLY A 31 -0.58 7.69 -17.97
CA GLY A 31 -0.65 7.40 -19.41
C GLY A 31 -1.99 6.83 -19.90
N GLY A 32 -3.00 6.65 -19.03
CA GLY A 32 -4.33 6.18 -19.42
C GLY A 32 -4.41 4.70 -19.80
N LYS A 33 -3.69 3.82 -19.07
CA LYS A 33 -3.74 2.35 -19.24
C LYS A 33 -5.16 1.80 -19.09
N THR A 34 -5.88 2.23 -18.05
CA THR A 34 -7.25 1.77 -17.78
C THR A 34 -8.19 2.14 -18.92
N ARG A 35 -8.12 3.38 -19.43
CA ARG A 35 -8.91 3.82 -20.59
C ARG A 35 -8.61 2.99 -21.85
N ALA A 36 -7.33 2.65 -22.09
CA ALA A 36 -6.94 1.75 -23.17
C ALA A 36 -7.53 0.33 -22.98
N ALA A 37 -7.56 -0.17 -21.75
CA ALA A 37 -8.17 -1.46 -21.42
C ALA A 37 -9.69 -1.46 -21.62
N VAL A 38 -10.38 -0.37 -21.27
CA VAL A 38 -11.83 -0.20 -21.55
C VAL A 38 -12.11 -0.27 -23.05
N PHE A 39 -11.26 0.35 -23.88
CA PHE A 39 -11.39 0.23 -25.34
C PHE A 39 -11.25 -1.20 -25.84
N VAL A 40 -10.24 -1.94 -25.33
CA VAL A 40 -10.06 -3.35 -25.67
C VAL A 40 -11.27 -4.17 -25.23
N ALA A 41 -11.74 -3.98 -23.99
CA ALA A 41 -12.91 -4.67 -23.45
C ALA A 41 -14.17 -4.40 -24.29
N LYS A 42 -14.42 -3.13 -24.64
CA LYS A 42 -15.56 -2.76 -25.49
C LYS A 42 -15.51 -3.45 -26.85
N ARG A 43 -14.38 -3.33 -27.54
CA ARG A 43 -14.19 -3.97 -28.85
C ARG A 43 -14.33 -5.49 -28.75
N HIS A 44 -13.80 -6.09 -27.68
CA HIS A 44 -13.91 -7.52 -27.41
C HIS A 44 -15.37 -7.94 -27.27
N LEU A 45 -16.15 -7.22 -26.46
CA LEU A 45 -17.59 -7.44 -26.26
C LEU A 45 -18.40 -7.22 -27.54
N ASP A 46 -18.10 -6.17 -28.32
CA ASP A 46 -18.80 -5.84 -29.57
C ASP A 46 -18.59 -6.90 -30.66
N THR A 47 -17.46 -7.63 -30.63
CA THR A 47 -17.04 -8.51 -31.72
C THR A 47 -16.90 -9.99 -31.35
N THR A 48 -17.18 -10.37 -30.10
CA THR A 48 -17.16 -11.78 -29.64
C THR A 48 -18.55 -12.22 -29.22
N PRO A 49 -19.11 -13.28 -29.83
CA PRO A 49 -20.35 -13.88 -29.36
C PRO A 49 -20.19 -14.40 -27.93
N ASN A 50 -21.18 -14.14 -27.06
CA ASN A 50 -21.17 -14.53 -25.64
C ASN A 50 -19.90 -14.08 -24.89
N ALA A 51 -19.39 -12.89 -25.25
CA ALA A 51 -18.22 -12.33 -24.60
C ALA A 51 -18.43 -12.17 -23.09
N LYS A 52 -17.40 -12.53 -22.34
CA LYS A 52 -17.34 -12.31 -20.90
C LYS A 52 -15.96 -11.83 -20.49
N VAL A 53 -15.90 -10.74 -19.73
CA VAL A 53 -14.66 -10.04 -19.36
C VAL A 53 -14.51 -10.04 -17.84
N ALA A 54 -13.33 -10.42 -17.35
CA ALA A 54 -12.95 -10.20 -15.96
C ALA A 54 -11.85 -9.13 -15.88
N VAL A 55 -12.04 -8.15 -15.00
CA VAL A 55 -11.06 -7.11 -14.69
C VAL A 55 -10.58 -7.33 -13.26
N LEU A 56 -9.33 -7.77 -13.14
CA LEU A 56 -8.71 -8.09 -11.86
C LEU A 56 -7.88 -6.91 -11.36
N VAL A 57 -8.15 -6.52 -10.12
CA VAL A 57 -7.37 -5.50 -9.40
C VAL A 57 -6.75 -6.08 -8.12
N ASN A 58 -5.70 -5.43 -7.62
CA ASN A 58 -4.97 -5.86 -6.43
C ASN A 58 -5.52 -5.23 -5.13
N LYS A 59 -6.42 -4.23 -5.24
CA LYS A 59 -6.97 -3.48 -4.11
C LYS A 59 -8.47 -3.27 -4.26
N VAL A 60 -9.20 -3.30 -3.13
CA VAL A 60 -10.67 -3.13 -3.09
C VAL A 60 -11.11 -1.78 -3.67
N HIS A 61 -10.46 -0.67 -3.32
CA HIS A 61 -10.84 0.66 -3.81
C HIS A 61 -10.73 0.80 -5.33
N LEU A 62 -9.83 0.04 -5.98
CA LEU A 62 -9.69 0.05 -7.43
C LEU A 62 -10.91 -0.58 -8.13
N VAL A 63 -11.66 -1.46 -7.46
CA VAL A 63 -12.91 -2.03 -8.00
C VAL A 63 -13.92 -0.90 -8.26
N VAL A 64 -14.18 -0.09 -7.22
CA VAL A 64 -15.12 1.04 -7.31
C VAL A 64 -14.57 2.10 -8.24
N GLN A 65 -13.29 2.44 -8.13
CA GLN A 65 -12.65 3.45 -8.99
C GLN A 65 -12.74 3.10 -10.47
N HIS A 66 -12.43 1.86 -10.86
CA HIS A 66 -12.50 1.43 -12.26
C HIS A 66 -13.95 1.34 -12.73
N TYR A 67 -14.85 0.84 -11.88
CA TYR A 67 -16.27 0.81 -12.21
C TYR A 67 -16.83 2.21 -12.49
N GLU A 68 -16.74 3.11 -11.51
CA GLU A 68 -17.39 4.43 -11.57
C GLU A 68 -16.74 5.37 -12.60
N ASN A 69 -15.41 5.38 -12.70
CA ASN A 69 -14.72 6.39 -13.50
C ASN A 69 -14.36 5.94 -14.93
N GLU A 70 -14.30 4.63 -15.19
CA GLU A 70 -13.73 4.11 -16.43
C GLU A 70 -14.65 3.13 -17.18
N PHE A 71 -15.25 2.15 -16.51
CA PHE A 71 -15.97 1.07 -17.17
C PHE A 71 -17.48 1.31 -17.32
N ARG A 72 -18.16 1.86 -16.29
CA ARG A 72 -19.63 1.95 -16.24
C ARG A 72 -20.22 2.71 -17.42
N ASP A 73 -19.76 3.94 -17.68
CA ASP A 73 -20.34 4.78 -18.72
C ASP A 73 -20.01 4.30 -20.13
N PRO A 74 -18.75 3.96 -20.48
CA PRO A 74 -18.42 3.52 -21.83
C PRO A 74 -18.99 2.15 -22.20
N LEU A 75 -19.25 1.30 -21.21
CA LEU A 75 -19.82 -0.04 -21.38
C LEU A 75 -21.29 -0.14 -20.94
N ARG A 76 -22.02 0.97 -20.84
CA ARG A 76 -23.44 1.00 -20.42
C ARG A 76 -24.42 0.11 -21.21
N ALA A 77 -24.00 -0.39 -22.37
CA ALA A 77 -24.78 -1.35 -23.17
C ALA A 77 -24.66 -2.80 -22.66
N TYR A 78 -23.78 -3.02 -21.69
CA TYR A 78 -23.43 -4.32 -21.12
C TYR A 78 -23.68 -4.32 -19.61
N SER A 79 -23.90 -5.50 -19.05
CA SER A 79 -24.00 -5.72 -17.61
C SER A 79 -22.61 -5.72 -16.98
N VAL A 80 -22.25 -4.61 -16.34
CA VAL A 80 -20.97 -4.41 -15.63
C VAL A 80 -21.21 -4.46 -14.12
N VAL A 81 -20.54 -5.38 -13.42
CA VAL A 81 -20.71 -5.56 -11.98
C VAL A 81 -19.39 -5.41 -11.20
N PRO A 82 -19.32 -4.50 -10.22
CA PRO A 82 -18.21 -4.42 -9.28
C PRO A 82 -18.42 -5.39 -8.11
N ILE A 83 -17.44 -6.23 -7.80
CA ILE A 83 -17.50 -7.20 -6.68
C ILE A 83 -16.23 -7.07 -5.83
N SER A 84 -16.40 -6.86 -4.54
CA SER A 84 -15.29 -6.69 -3.59
C SER A 84 -15.35 -7.68 -2.43
N GLY A 85 -14.32 -7.67 -1.59
CA GLY A 85 -14.30 -8.51 -0.38
C GLY A 85 -15.39 -8.16 0.61
N ASP A 86 -16.05 -7.00 0.48
CA ASP A 86 -17.06 -6.50 1.43
C ASP A 86 -18.48 -6.59 0.87
N SER A 87 -18.64 -6.97 -0.39
CA SER A 87 -19.93 -7.15 -1.06
C SER A 87 -20.47 -8.57 -0.80
N ASP A 88 -21.74 -8.72 -0.43
CA ASP A 88 -22.39 -10.02 -0.21
C ASP A 88 -22.43 -10.88 -1.50
N GLU A 89 -22.41 -10.21 -2.64
CA GLU A 89 -22.36 -10.76 -4.01
C GLU A 89 -21.16 -11.70 -4.21
N LYS A 90 -20.07 -11.55 -3.43
CA LYS A 90 -18.91 -12.46 -3.47
C LYS A 90 -19.30 -13.90 -3.12
N ASN A 91 -20.35 -14.09 -2.33
CA ASN A 91 -20.84 -15.41 -1.91
C ASN A 91 -21.59 -16.14 -3.04
N PHE A 92 -21.91 -15.44 -4.13
CA PHE A 92 -22.60 -15.95 -5.31
C PHE A 92 -21.83 -15.62 -6.59
N PHE A 93 -20.50 -15.57 -6.49
CA PHE A 93 -19.63 -15.11 -7.59
C PHE A 93 -19.86 -15.87 -8.90
N GLY A 94 -20.13 -17.18 -8.83
CA GLY A 94 -20.44 -18.00 -10.00
C GLY A 94 -21.73 -17.56 -10.70
N SER A 95 -22.79 -17.31 -9.93
CA SER A 95 -24.06 -16.78 -10.45
C SER A 95 -23.87 -15.37 -11.02
N MET A 96 -23.17 -14.49 -10.31
CA MET A 96 -22.88 -13.13 -10.79
C MET A 96 -22.10 -13.13 -12.09
N VAL A 97 -21.11 -14.01 -12.24
CA VAL A 97 -20.36 -14.19 -13.49
C VAL A 97 -21.29 -14.67 -14.60
N ARG A 98 -22.22 -15.59 -14.37
CA ARG A 98 -23.17 -16.05 -15.40
C ARG A 98 -24.05 -14.91 -15.94
N ASP A 99 -24.56 -14.06 -15.05
CA ASP A 99 -25.56 -13.02 -15.35
C ASP A 99 -24.96 -11.66 -15.79
N SER A 100 -23.64 -11.56 -15.89
CA SER A 100 -22.94 -10.33 -16.28
C SER A 100 -22.05 -10.52 -17.51
N ASP A 101 -21.78 -9.42 -18.21
CA ASP A 101 -20.85 -9.37 -19.34
C ASP A 101 -19.43 -9.00 -18.86
N VAL A 102 -19.34 -8.14 -17.84
CA VAL A 102 -18.08 -7.66 -17.27
C VAL A 102 -18.13 -7.73 -15.75
N VAL A 103 -17.17 -8.43 -15.15
CA VAL A 103 -16.96 -8.45 -13.71
C VAL A 103 -15.67 -7.71 -13.37
N ILE A 104 -15.74 -6.73 -12.48
CA ILE A 104 -14.58 -6.03 -11.92
C ILE A 104 -14.42 -6.50 -10.49
N CYS A 105 -13.31 -7.15 -10.15
CA CYS A 105 -13.13 -7.68 -8.80
C CYS A 105 -11.67 -7.73 -8.34
N THR A 106 -11.46 -7.87 -7.03
CA THR A 106 -10.12 -8.17 -6.52
C THR A 106 -9.73 -9.59 -6.91
N ALA A 107 -8.48 -9.81 -7.33
CA ALA A 107 -8.04 -11.14 -7.79
C ALA A 107 -8.28 -12.28 -6.78
N GLN A 108 -8.23 -12.02 -5.48
CA GLN A 108 -8.49 -13.06 -4.48
C GLN A 108 -9.89 -13.66 -4.59
N ILE A 109 -10.88 -12.88 -5.05
CA ILE A 109 -12.26 -13.36 -5.25
C ILE A 109 -12.30 -14.37 -6.38
N LEU A 110 -11.69 -14.05 -7.54
CA LEU A 110 -11.60 -15.01 -8.64
C LEU A 110 -10.78 -16.23 -8.24
N GLN A 111 -9.63 -16.06 -7.57
CA GLN A 111 -8.83 -17.19 -7.10
C GLN A 111 -9.62 -18.12 -6.18
N ASN A 112 -10.40 -17.57 -5.25
CA ASN A 112 -11.27 -18.36 -4.39
C ASN A 112 -12.32 -19.11 -5.19
N ALA A 113 -12.96 -18.46 -6.18
CA ALA A 113 -13.98 -19.05 -7.04
C ALA A 113 -13.42 -20.21 -7.90
N LEU A 114 -12.21 -20.07 -8.45
CA LEU A 114 -11.54 -21.12 -9.23
C LEU A 114 -11.31 -22.40 -8.42
N THR A 115 -11.09 -22.27 -7.10
CA THR A 115 -10.82 -23.41 -6.21
C THR A 115 -12.05 -23.84 -5.39
N ASN A 116 -13.19 -23.17 -5.54
CA ASN A 116 -14.41 -23.49 -4.81
C ASN A 116 -15.13 -24.68 -5.45
N THR A 117 -15.84 -25.47 -4.65
CA THR A 117 -16.64 -26.61 -5.12
C THR A 117 -18.15 -26.37 -5.09
N GLU A 118 -18.62 -25.29 -4.44
CA GLU A 118 -20.02 -24.89 -4.40
C GLU A 118 -20.43 -24.26 -5.74
N GLU A 119 -21.50 -24.74 -6.36
CA GLU A 119 -21.94 -24.36 -7.71
C GLU A 119 -22.24 -22.85 -7.88
N ASP A 120 -22.74 -22.21 -6.82
CA ASP A 120 -23.06 -20.78 -6.82
C ASP A 120 -21.80 -19.88 -6.74
N LYS A 121 -20.66 -20.44 -6.33
CA LYS A 121 -19.39 -19.72 -6.17
C LYS A 121 -18.37 -20.10 -7.25
N HIS A 122 -18.41 -21.36 -7.69
CA HIS A 122 -17.42 -21.92 -8.59
C HIS A 122 -17.48 -21.29 -9.97
N VAL A 123 -16.31 -21.01 -10.52
CA VAL A 123 -16.13 -20.51 -11.89
C VAL A 123 -14.90 -21.18 -12.48
N GLU A 124 -14.94 -21.49 -13.76
CA GLU A 124 -13.79 -21.92 -14.54
C GLU A 124 -13.22 -20.78 -15.36
N LEU A 125 -11.91 -20.78 -15.64
CA LEU A 125 -11.30 -19.75 -16.52
C LEU A 125 -11.95 -19.70 -17.90
N THR A 126 -12.43 -20.84 -18.41
CA THR A 126 -13.16 -20.96 -19.68
C THR A 126 -14.53 -20.28 -19.68
N ALA A 127 -15.03 -19.81 -18.53
CA ALA A 127 -16.21 -18.96 -18.49
C ALA A 127 -15.93 -17.55 -19.01
N PHE A 128 -14.66 -17.12 -19.00
CA PHE A 128 -14.22 -15.82 -19.49
C PHE A 128 -13.63 -15.93 -20.88
N THR A 129 -13.75 -14.84 -21.62
CA THR A 129 -13.15 -14.68 -22.96
C THR A 129 -12.02 -13.64 -22.97
N LEU A 130 -11.98 -12.75 -21.97
CA LEU A 130 -10.92 -11.77 -21.75
C LEU A 130 -10.65 -11.61 -20.25
N LEU A 131 -9.38 -11.65 -19.88
CA LEU A 131 -8.87 -11.39 -18.55
C LEU A 131 -7.99 -10.14 -18.60
N ILE A 132 -8.43 -9.06 -17.96
CA ILE A 132 -7.65 -7.83 -17.80
C ILE A 132 -7.04 -7.84 -16.40
N ILE A 133 -5.71 -7.80 -16.30
CA ILE A 133 -4.98 -7.80 -15.03
C ILE A 133 -4.35 -6.43 -14.83
N ASP A 134 -4.89 -5.64 -13.89
CA ASP A 134 -4.33 -4.35 -13.52
C ASP A 134 -3.14 -4.50 -12.56
N GLU A 135 -2.15 -3.62 -12.68
CA GLU A 135 -0.85 -3.74 -12.01
C GLU A 135 -0.24 -5.15 -12.13
N CYS A 136 -0.22 -5.66 -13.37
CA CYS A 136 0.14 -7.04 -13.69
C CYS A 136 1.59 -7.42 -13.34
N HIS A 137 2.44 -6.46 -12.96
CA HIS A 137 3.78 -6.71 -12.44
C HIS A 137 3.77 -7.52 -11.13
N HIS A 138 2.62 -7.60 -10.44
CA HIS A 138 2.40 -8.51 -9.30
C HIS A 138 2.20 -9.99 -9.68
N THR A 139 2.21 -10.34 -10.97
CA THR A 139 2.09 -11.73 -11.46
C THR A 139 3.43 -12.46 -11.37
N HIS A 140 3.92 -12.65 -10.14
CA HIS A 140 5.17 -13.36 -9.85
C HIS A 140 5.12 -13.98 -8.46
N LYS A 141 5.96 -15.01 -8.22
CA LYS A 141 6.05 -15.76 -6.95
C LYS A 141 4.67 -16.28 -6.52
N ASP A 142 4.40 -16.36 -5.22
CA ASP A 142 3.14 -16.84 -4.65
C ASP A 142 1.99 -15.81 -4.69
N GLY A 143 2.14 -14.75 -5.50
CA GLY A 143 1.13 -13.70 -5.67
C GLY A 143 -0.18 -14.25 -6.26
N VAL A 144 -1.31 -13.66 -5.87
CA VAL A 144 -2.64 -14.15 -6.27
C VAL A 144 -2.84 -14.16 -7.79
N TYR A 145 -2.34 -13.13 -8.49
CA TYR A 145 -2.35 -13.13 -9.96
C TYR A 145 -1.58 -14.31 -10.55
N ASN A 146 -0.42 -14.64 -9.96
CA ASN A 146 0.40 -15.75 -10.44
C ASN A 146 -0.34 -17.09 -10.27
N LYS A 147 -1.01 -17.29 -9.13
CA LYS A 147 -1.83 -18.47 -8.89
C LYS A 147 -2.96 -18.62 -9.93
N ILE A 148 -3.66 -17.53 -10.26
CA ILE A 148 -4.68 -17.55 -11.32
C ILE A 148 -4.05 -17.94 -12.67
N MET A 149 -2.91 -17.34 -13.01
CA MET A 149 -2.23 -17.63 -14.26
C MET A 149 -1.58 -19.02 -14.30
N GLU A 150 -1.18 -19.60 -13.17
CA GLU A 150 -0.74 -21.00 -13.09
C GLU A 150 -1.87 -21.96 -13.50
N HIS A 151 -3.11 -21.70 -13.06
CA HIS A 151 -4.28 -22.45 -13.54
C HIS A 151 -4.47 -22.30 -15.05
N TYR A 152 -4.30 -21.07 -15.58
CA TYR A 152 -4.36 -20.79 -17.01
C TYR A 152 -3.29 -21.60 -17.78
N ILE A 153 -2.03 -21.52 -17.37
CA ILE A 153 -0.90 -22.19 -18.04
C ILE A 153 -1.05 -23.70 -17.98
N LYS A 154 -1.46 -24.24 -16.83
CA LYS A 154 -1.74 -25.66 -16.67
C LYS A 154 -2.78 -26.14 -17.68
N ARG A 155 -3.93 -25.47 -17.76
CA ARG A 155 -4.99 -25.81 -18.73
C ARG A 155 -4.53 -25.65 -20.17
N LYS A 156 -3.68 -24.66 -20.46
CA LYS A 156 -3.08 -24.47 -21.79
C LYS A 156 -2.21 -25.65 -22.19
N ILE A 157 -1.36 -26.14 -21.29
CA ILE A 157 -0.49 -27.31 -21.51
C ILE A 157 -1.34 -28.59 -21.68
N GLU A 158 -2.45 -28.69 -20.97
CA GLU A 158 -3.43 -29.79 -21.09
C GLU A 158 -4.24 -29.73 -22.40
N GLY A 159 -4.07 -28.69 -23.23
CA GLY A 159 -4.70 -28.56 -24.53
C GLY A 159 -6.07 -27.87 -24.53
N GLU A 160 -6.42 -27.14 -23.45
CA GLU A 160 -7.62 -26.31 -23.44
C GLU A 160 -7.53 -25.21 -24.49
N THR A 161 -8.58 -25.09 -25.31
CA THR A 161 -8.65 -24.14 -26.43
C THR A 161 -9.52 -22.92 -26.16
N ARG A 162 -10.35 -22.98 -25.10
CA ARG A 162 -11.30 -21.91 -24.73
C ARG A 162 -10.78 -20.99 -23.63
N LEU A 163 -9.47 -20.86 -23.50
CA LEU A 163 -8.88 -19.96 -22.52
C LEU A 163 -9.10 -18.48 -22.89
N PRO A 164 -9.26 -17.59 -21.90
CA PRO A 164 -9.48 -16.18 -22.15
C PRO A 164 -8.23 -15.52 -22.76
N GLN A 165 -8.42 -14.52 -23.61
CA GLN A 165 -7.34 -13.59 -23.95
C GLN A 165 -6.82 -12.91 -22.67
N VAL A 166 -5.52 -12.65 -22.58
CA VAL A 166 -4.90 -11.98 -21.43
C VAL A 166 -4.42 -10.58 -21.82
N LEU A 167 -4.83 -9.59 -21.03
CA LEU A 167 -4.37 -8.20 -21.13
C LEU A 167 -3.80 -7.75 -19.78
N GLY A 168 -2.48 -7.72 -19.67
CA GLY A 168 -1.79 -7.12 -18.52
C GLY A 168 -1.64 -5.61 -18.65
N LEU A 169 -1.77 -4.87 -17.55
CA LEU A 169 -1.52 -3.43 -17.50
C LEU A 169 -0.44 -3.14 -16.46
N THR A 170 0.61 -2.41 -16.82
CA THR A 170 1.61 -1.97 -15.82
C THR A 170 2.30 -0.67 -16.21
N ALA A 171 2.64 0.15 -15.21
CA ALA A 171 3.56 1.28 -15.39
C ALA A 171 5.03 0.84 -15.45
N SER A 172 5.35 -0.28 -14.80
CA SER A 172 6.70 -0.82 -14.71
C SER A 172 6.65 -2.31 -14.42
N PRO A 173 7.25 -3.17 -15.26
CA PRO A 173 7.42 -4.59 -14.92
C PRO A 173 8.42 -4.81 -13.77
N GLY A 174 9.26 -3.82 -13.45
CA GLY A 174 10.29 -3.91 -12.41
C GLY A 174 11.50 -4.76 -12.83
N THR A 175 12.40 -5.03 -11.87
CA THR A 175 13.63 -5.82 -12.06
C THR A 175 13.75 -7.03 -11.13
N GLY A 176 12.70 -7.32 -10.34
CA GLY A 176 12.72 -8.43 -9.38
C GLY A 176 13.72 -8.26 -8.22
N GLY A 177 14.24 -7.05 -8.00
CA GLY A 177 15.34 -6.80 -7.06
C GLY A 177 16.74 -7.05 -7.66
N GLY A 178 16.80 -7.45 -8.93
CA GLY A 178 18.03 -7.64 -9.68
C GLY A 178 18.82 -6.35 -9.84
N LYS A 179 20.14 -6.44 -9.61
CA LYS A 179 21.10 -5.34 -9.78
C LYS A 179 21.90 -5.42 -11.09
N THR A 180 21.68 -6.46 -11.88
CA THR A 180 22.34 -6.70 -13.17
C THR A 180 21.33 -6.69 -14.31
N LEU A 181 21.80 -6.38 -15.53
CA LEU A 181 20.96 -6.40 -16.73
C LEU A 181 20.35 -7.79 -16.97
N GLU A 182 21.15 -8.84 -16.84
CA GLU A 182 20.70 -10.23 -17.03
C GLU A 182 19.57 -10.60 -16.05
N SER A 183 19.72 -10.26 -14.76
CA SER A 183 18.68 -10.51 -13.77
C SER A 183 17.40 -9.72 -14.06
N ALA A 184 17.52 -8.47 -14.51
CA ALA A 184 16.37 -7.66 -14.92
C ALA A 184 15.68 -8.24 -16.18
N MET A 185 16.44 -8.69 -17.17
CA MET A 185 15.92 -9.34 -18.37
C MET A 185 15.18 -10.63 -18.02
N ASN A 186 15.78 -11.49 -17.20
CA ASN A 186 15.15 -12.73 -16.75
C ASN A 186 13.86 -12.46 -15.98
N HIS A 187 13.82 -11.43 -15.14
CA HIS A 187 12.60 -11.02 -14.44
C HIS A 187 11.49 -10.56 -15.40
N VAL A 188 11.83 -9.73 -16.39
CA VAL A 188 10.86 -9.28 -17.41
C VAL A 188 10.34 -10.46 -18.24
N LEU A 189 11.23 -11.36 -18.67
CA LEU A 189 10.85 -12.59 -19.38
C LEU A 189 9.96 -13.50 -18.53
N GLN A 190 10.24 -13.61 -17.24
CA GLN A 190 9.40 -14.38 -16.32
C GLN A 190 7.99 -13.79 -16.22
N ILE A 191 7.84 -12.46 -16.12
CA ILE A 191 6.52 -11.82 -16.13
C ILE A 191 5.78 -12.11 -17.44
N CYS A 192 6.46 -12.01 -18.59
CA CYS A 192 5.89 -12.36 -19.89
C CYS A 192 5.42 -13.82 -19.93
N ALA A 193 6.24 -14.75 -19.43
CA ALA A 193 5.93 -16.18 -19.37
C ALA A 193 4.73 -16.45 -18.44
N ASN A 194 4.71 -15.85 -17.25
CA ASN A 194 3.62 -16.00 -16.29
C ASN A 194 2.28 -15.51 -16.86
N LEU A 195 2.29 -14.40 -17.60
CA LEU A 195 1.09 -13.82 -18.21
C LEU A 195 0.76 -14.39 -19.59
N ASP A 196 1.54 -15.33 -20.11
CA ASP A 196 1.42 -15.84 -21.49
C ASP A 196 1.35 -14.70 -22.52
N SER A 197 2.13 -13.64 -22.32
CA SER A 197 1.94 -12.34 -22.97
C SER A 197 3.25 -11.70 -23.40
N VAL A 198 3.18 -10.79 -24.36
CA VAL A 198 4.32 -9.95 -24.77
C VAL A 198 4.10 -8.49 -24.38
N ILE A 199 5.16 -7.81 -23.97
CA ILE A 199 5.09 -6.38 -23.61
C ILE A 199 4.97 -5.51 -24.86
N VAL A 200 4.06 -4.54 -24.81
CA VAL A 200 3.83 -3.54 -25.85
C VAL A 200 3.86 -2.15 -25.23
N SER A 201 4.64 -1.25 -25.82
CA SER A 201 4.69 0.18 -25.47
C SER A 201 4.64 1.02 -26.75
N THR A 202 4.42 2.32 -26.61
CA THR A 202 4.39 3.25 -27.75
C THR A 202 5.80 3.47 -28.27
N GLU A 203 5.99 3.35 -29.58
CA GLU A 203 7.25 3.63 -30.26
C GLU A 203 7.12 4.88 -31.13
N ASN A 204 6.04 4.97 -31.90
CA ASN A 204 5.82 6.05 -32.86
C ASN A 204 5.31 7.35 -32.22
N TYR A 205 4.61 7.25 -31.08
CA TYR A 205 3.96 8.38 -30.41
C TYR A 205 4.56 8.72 -29.04
N LYS A 206 5.83 8.37 -28.82
CA LYS A 206 6.62 8.79 -27.64
C LYS A 206 6.59 10.31 -27.38
N PRO A 207 6.65 11.19 -28.41
CA PRO A 207 6.56 12.64 -28.20
C PRO A 207 5.20 13.08 -27.62
N GLU A 208 4.09 12.52 -28.12
CA GLU A 208 2.74 12.80 -27.59
C GLU A 208 2.63 12.31 -26.14
N LEU A 209 3.08 11.08 -25.86
CA LEU A 209 3.05 10.54 -24.50
C LEU A 209 3.83 11.42 -23.50
N THR A 210 4.98 11.96 -23.93
CA THR A 210 5.82 12.85 -23.10
C THR A 210 5.14 14.19 -22.81
N GLN A 211 4.35 14.72 -23.75
CA GLN A 211 3.58 15.95 -23.54
C GLN A 211 2.39 15.73 -22.60
N VAL A 212 1.73 14.57 -22.71
CA VAL A 212 0.56 14.21 -21.90
C VAL A 212 0.93 13.84 -20.47
N VAL A 213 2.07 13.19 -20.27
CA VAL A 213 2.54 12.70 -18.97
C VAL A 213 3.79 13.47 -18.56
N PRO A 214 3.64 14.64 -17.90
CA PRO A 214 4.77 15.43 -17.45
C PRO A 214 5.58 14.67 -16.39
N ARG A 215 6.91 14.72 -16.50
CA ARG A 215 7.79 14.15 -15.48
C ARG A 215 7.93 15.13 -14.31
N PRO A 216 7.72 14.69 -13.06
CA PRO A 216 7.94 15.54 -11.90
C PRO A 216 9.42 15.90 -11.76
N ARG A 217 9.71 17.09 -11.24
CA ARG A 217 11.05 17.48 -10.79
C ARG A 217 11.37 16.68 -9.52
N LYS A 218 12.50 15.97 -9.52
CA LYS A 218 12.96 15.19 -8.37
C LYS A 218 14.05 15.96 -7.64
N GLU A 219 13.88 16.14 -6.34
CA GLU A 219 14.83 16.79 -5.45
C GLU A 219 15.14 15.87 -4.27
N TYR A 220 16.33 16.02 -3.70
CA TYR A 220 16.77 15.24 -2.54
C TYR A 220 17.11 16.21 -1.42
N ASP A 221 16.26 16.22 -0.40
CA ASP A 221 16.46 16.97 0.82
C ASP A 221 17.11 16.06 1.87
N ILE A 222 18.43 15.91 1.76
CA ILE A 222 19.20 15.08 2.69
C ILE A 222 19.45 15.90 3.96
N VAL A 223 19.06 15.34 5.11
CA VAL A 223 19.34 15.91 6.42
C VAL A 223 20.35 15.05 7.16
N GLU A 224 21.25 15.70 7.89
CA GLU A 224 22.15 15.01 8.80
C GLU A 224 21.39 14.45 10.00
N LYS A 225 21.95 13.41 10.62
CA LYS A 225 21.44 12.91 11.90
C LYS A 225 21.61 13.98 12.98
N ARG A 226 20.81 13.87 14.06
CA ARG A 226 21.03 14.68 15.26
C ARG A 226 22.47 14.46 15.75
N PRO A 227 23.26 15.53 16.01
CA PRO A 227 24.61 15.39 16.56
C PRO A 227 24.60 14.75 17.96
N LEU A 228 23.55 15.01 18.74
CA LEU A 228 23.26 14.44 20.05
C LEU A 228 21.78 14.09 20.10
N ASP A 229 21.46 12.89 20.58
CA ASP A 229 20.09 12.45 20.81
C ASP A 229 19.97 11.82 22.21
N PRO A 230 19.92 12.66 23.26
CA PRO A 230 19.88 12.17 24.64
C PRO A 230 18.61 11.36 24.92
N PHE A 231 17.51 11.63 24.19
CA PHE A 231 16.28 10.85 24.32
C PHE A 231 16.45 9.42 23.76
N GLU A 232 17.04 9.27 22.58
CA GLU A 232 17.42 7.97 22.02
C GLU A 232 18.37 7.21 22.96
N ASP A 233 19.42 7.88 23.45
CA ASP A 233 20.40 7.27 24.36
C ASP A 233 19.75 6.78 25.66
N HIS A 234 18.81 7.56 26.21
CA HIS A 234 18.04 7.20 27.39
C HIS A 234 17.17 5.96 27.15
N LEU A 235 16.40 5.94 26.06
CA LEU A 235 15.59 4.77 25.70
C LEU A 235 16.46 3.53 25.48
N LYS A 236 17.60 3.66 24.80
CA LYS A 236 18.56 2.55 24.61
C LYS A 236 19.12 2.06 25.94
N SER A 237 19.36 2.93 26.91
CA SER A 237 19.79 2.56 28.27
C SER A 237 18.72 1.70 28.97
N MET A 238 17.45 2.12 28.89
CA MET A 238 16.33 1.35 29.43
C MET A 238 16.17 -0.02 28.77
N MET A 239 16.31 -0.08 27.44
CA MET A 239 16.30 -1.36 26.72
C MET A 239 17.43 -2.28 27.21
N LYS A 240 18.64 -1.77 27.45
CA LYS A 240 19.76 -2.55 28.02
C LYS A 240 19.43 -3.10 29.41
N MET A 241 18.75 -2.31 30.26
CA MET A 241 18.31 -2.78 31.58
C MET A 241 17.31 -3.94 31.47
N ILE A 242 16.38 -3.88 30.50
CA ILE A 242 15.44 -4.98 30.24
C ILE A 242 16.17 -6.23 29.72
N HIS A 243 17.14 -6.08 28.81
CA HIS A 243 18.00 -7.19 28.38
C HIS A 243 18.76 -7.81 29.55
N GLY A 244 19.29 -6.98 30.46
CA GLY A 244 19.95 -7.45 31.68
C GLY A 244 19.04 -8.27 32.59
N TYR A 245 17.75 -7.89 32.68
CA TYR A 245 16.74 -8.60 33.45
C TYR A 245 16.38 -9.97 32.88
N MET A 246 16.46 -10.15 31.55
CA MET A 246 16.09 -11.40 30.87
C MET A 246 17.04 -12.59 31.14
N ALA A 247 18.23 -12.34 31.70
CA ALA A 247 19.35 -13.28 31.85
C ALA A 247 19.87 -13.87 30.51
N ALA A 248 21.18 -13.79 30.29
CA ALA A 248 21.82 -13.89 28.97
C ALA A 248 21.92 -15.30 28.36
N GLU A 249 21.51 -16.36 29.07
CA GLU A 249 21.95 -17.74 28.75
C GLU A 249 21.20 -18.39 27.57
N GLU A 250 20.09 -17.81 27.07
CA GLU A 250 19.30 -18.38 25.95
C GLU A 250 19.02 -17.40 24.78
N LEU A 251 19.69 -16.25 24.72
CA LEU A 251 19.33 -15.19 23.78
C LEU A 251 20.07 -15.28 22.44
N ILE A 252 19.31 -15.16 21.35
CA ILE A 252 19.80 -14.97 19.98
C ILE A 252 20.56 -13.62 19.94
N PRO A 253 21.63 -13.47 19.14
CA PRO A 253 22.23 -12.16 18.91
C PRO A 253 21.19 -11.20 18.36
N PHE A 254 20.91 -10.12 19.10
CA PHE A 254 20.00 -9.07 18.67
C PHE A 254 20.70 -8.05 17.77
N HIS A 255 19.95 -7.54 16.80
CA HIS A 255 20.35 -6.39 16.00
C HIS A 255 20.34 -5.09 16.81
N GLU A 256 20.79 -4.00 16.20
CA GLU A 256 20.85 -2.68 16.84
C GLU A 256 19.44 -2.15 17.19
N PHE A 257 19.29 -1.54 18.37
CA PHE A 257 18.04 -0.89 18.76
C PHE A 257 17.64 0.23 17.78
N GLY A 258 16.33 0.44 17.63
CA GLY A 258 15.77 1.42 16.70
C GLY A 258 15.78 0.95 15.25
N THR A 259 15.88 -0.37 15.01
CA THR A 259 15.88 -0.96 13.66
C THR A 259 14.71 -1.91 13.46
N GLN A 260 14.41 -2.23 12.20
CA GLN A 260 13.36 -3.21 11.88
C GLN A 260 13.83 -4.64 12.13
N GLU A 261 15.11 -4.87 11.95
CA GLU A 261 15.77 -6.13 12.22
C GLU A 261 15.65 -6.46 13.71
N TYR A 262 15.87 -5.48 14.59
CA TYR A 262 15.63 -5.65 16.02
C TYR A 262 14.14 -5.88 16.36
N GLU A 263 13.20 -5.21 15.67
CA GLU A 263 11.77 -5.49 15.81
C GLU A 263 11.47 -6.96 15.48
N ALA A 264 12.04 -7.48 14.40
CA ALA A 264 11.88 -8.88 14.00
C ALA A 264 12.44 -9.84 15.06
N ASP A 265 13.60 -9.53 15.63
CA ASP A 265 14.22 -10.33 16.69
C ASP A 265 13.33 -10.42 17.93
N VAL A 266 12.78 -9.30 18.42
CA VAL A 266 11.91 -9.29 19.61
C VAL A 266 10.55 -9.94 19.35
N VAL A 267 10.00 -9.82 18.14
CA VAL A 267 8.77 -10.55 17.74
C VAL A 267 9.04 -12.05 17.69
N GLN A 268 10.21 -12.47 17.22
CA GLN A 268 10.59 -13.88 17.22
C GLN A 268 10.80 -14.40 18.65
N LEU A 269 11.46 -13.61 19.51
CA LEU A 269 11.61 -13.91 20.93
C LEU A 269 10.25 -14.10 21.61
N GLU A 270 9.31 -13.17 21.38
CA GLU A 270 7.95 -13.25 21.93
C GLU A 270 7.27 -14.57 21.53
N LYS A 271 7.31 -14.94 20.25
CA LYS A 271 6.73 -16.19 19.75
C LYS A 271 7.34 -17.42 20.43
N ILE A 272 8.67 -17.45 20.54
CA ILE A 272 9.37 -18.57 21.20
C ILE A 272 9.02 -18.63 22.69
N ALA A 273 8.97 -17.48 23.36
CA ALA A 273 8.64 -17.38 24.77
C ALA A 273 7.22 -17.87 25.07
N VAL A 274 6.23 -17.52 24.22
CA VAL A 274 4.86 -18.02 24.32
C VAL A 274 4.81 -19.54 24.15
N VAL A 275 5.52 -20.10 23.16
CA VAL A 275 5.57 -21.55 22.94
C VAL A 275 6.24 -22.29 24.12
N LYS A 276 7.25 -21.69 24.74
CA LYS A 276 7.94 -22.23 25.93
C LYS A 276 7.19 -21.94 27.25
N GLU A 277 6.03 -21.28 27.20
CA GLU A 277 5.30 -20.81 28.38
C GLU A 277 6.15 -19.92 29.32
N ASN A 278 7.17 -19.24 28.78
CA ASN A 278 8.04 -18.35 29.51
C ASN A 278 7.46 -16.94 29.54
N ARG A 279 6.66 -16.65 30.57
CA ARG A 279 5.99 -15.36 30.73
C ARG A 279 6.97 -14.18 30.82
N LEU A 280 8.07 -14.35 31.55
CA LEU A 280 9.07 -13.29 31.75
C LEU A 280 9.63 -12.82 30.40
N LEU A 281 10.12 -13.75 29.58
CA LEU A 281 10.66 -13.41 28.26
C LEU A 281 9.58 -12.84 27.33
N SER A 282 8.35 -13.35 27.41
CA SER A 282 7.24 -12.82 26.62
C SER A 282 6.93 -11.37 26.97
N GLN A 283 6.84 -11.02 28.25
CA GLN A 283 6.62 -9.62 28.67
C GLN A 283 7.80 -8.71 28.32
N CYS A 284 9.04 -9.14 28.57
CA CYS A 284 10.20 -8.36 28.18
C CYS A 284 10.24 -8.10 26.66
N ALA A 285 9.91 -9.10 25.83
CA ALA A 285 9.86 -8.96 24.38
C ALA A 285 8.79 -7.93 23.93
N ILE A 286 7.59 -7.99 24.52
CA ILE A 286 6.50 -7.03 24.23
C ILE A 286 6.93 -5.60 24.58
N HIS A 287 7.58 -5.40 25.74
CA HIS A 287 8.03 -4.08 26.17
C HIS A 287 9.21 -3.58 25.31
N LEU A 288 10.20 -4.43 25.03
CA LEU A 288 11.33 -4.08 24.15
C LEU A 288 10.85 -3.69 22.76
N ARG A 289 9.83 -4.37 22.22
CA ARG A 289 9.19 -3.97 20.97
C ARG A 289 8.61 -2.57 21.04
N LYS A 290 7.94 -2.21 22.15
CA LYS A 290 7.38 -0.87 22.35
C LYS A 290 8.46 0.22 22.49
N TYR A 291 9.58 -0.07 23.16
CA TYR A 291 10.73 0.83 23.17
C TYR A 291 11.36 0.99 21.78
N ASN A 292 11.44 -0.09 21.00
CA ASN A 292 11.92 -0.03 19.62
C ASN A 292 10.97 0.78 18.72
N ASP A 293 9.65 0.63 18.88
CA ASP A 293 8.65 1.46 18.22
C ASP A 293 8.91 2.95 18.53
N ALA A 294 9.15 3.29 19.81
CA ALA A 294 9.44 4.65 20.23
C ALA A 294 10.74 5.21 19.61
N LEU A 295 11.79 4.39 19.48
CA LEU A 295 13.02 4.78 18.78
C LEU A 295 12.77 5.06 17.29
N LEU A 296 12.01 4.20 16.60
CA LEU A 296 11.64 4.41 15.19
C LEU A 296 10.79 5.67 15.00
N ILE A 297 9.89 5.95 15.94
CA ILE A 297 9.10 7.18 15.97
C ILE A 297 10.01 8.38 16.21
N ASN A 298 10.93 8.33 17.17
CA ASN A 298 11.87 9.42 17.45
C ASN A 298 12.74 9.77 16.22
N ASP A 299 13.20 8.77 15.46
CA ASP A 299 13.95 8.99 14.22
C ASP A 299 13.08 9.61 13.11
N THR A 300 11.78 9.37 13.11
CA THR A 300 10.87 9.82 12.03
C THR A 300 10.13 11.13 12.33
N VAL A 301 9.73 11.34 13.58
CA VAL A 301 8.88 12.44 14.05
C VAL A 301 9.45 13.08 15.34
N ARG A 302 8.61 13.59 16.26
CA ARG A 302 9.06 14.24 17.49
C ARG A 302 9.33 13.24 18.61
N MET A 303 10.21 13.63 19.55
CA MET A 303 10.44 12.89 20.79
C MET A 303 9.16 12.79 21.64
N VAL A 304 8.34 13.86 21.67
CA VAL A 304 7.06 13.87 22.40
C VAL A 304 6.13 12.75 21.91
N ASP A 305 6.09 12.52 20.59
CA ASP A 305 5.26 11.48 20.00
C ASP A 305 5.73 10.08 20.43
N ALA A 306 7.06 9.87 20.47
CA ALA A 306 7.66 8.63 20.94
C ALA A 306 7.36 8.36 22.42
N LEU A 307 7.47 9.39 23.27
CA LEU A 307 7.13 9.29 24.69
C LEU A 307 5.63 9.05 24.91
N GLN A 308 4.77 9.70 24.13
CA GLN A 308 3.32 9.53 24.22
C GLN A 308 2.92 8.07 23.96
N VAL A 309 3.50 7.43 22.94
CA VAL A 309 3.23 6.01 22.63
C VAL A 309 3.63 5.09 23.78
N LEU A 310 4.77 5.33 24.42
CA LEU A 310 5.17 4.57 25.61
C LEU A 310 4.22 4.81 26.78
N ASN A 311 3.86 6.07 27.02
CA ASN A 311 2.95 6.45 28.11
C ASN A 311 1.56 5.82 27.94
N GLU A 312 1.00 5.83 26.72
CA GLU A 312 -0.27 5.15 26.41
C GLU A 312 -0.17 3.64 26.64
N PHE A 313 0.95 3.02 26.26
CA PHE A 313 1.20 1.61 26.49
C PHE A 313 1.22 1.26 27.99
N TYR A 314 1.96 1.99 28.82
CA TYR A 314 2.00 1.71 30.26
C TYR A 314 0.70 2.06 30.98
N ARG A 315 0.00 3.13 30.58
CA ARG A 315 -1.35 3.45 31.08
C ARG A 315 -2.35 2.32 30.80
N SER A 316 -2.27 1.69 29.62
CA SER A 316 -3.14 0.55 29.30
C SER A 316 -2.88 -0.69 30.16
N LYS A 317 -1.74 -0.73 30.86
CA LYS A 317 -1.32 -1.82 31.75
C LYS A 317 -1.49 -1.48 33.24
N GLU A 318 -1.90 -0.26 33.58
CA GLU A 318 -2.14 0.15 34.97
C GLU A 318 -3.17 -0.77 35.63
N GLY A 319 -2.84 -1.27 36.83
CA GLY A 319 -3.70 -2.17 37.60
C GLY A 319 -3.68 -3.64 37.15
N PHE A 320 -2.88 -4.01 36.14
CA PHE A 320 -2.78 -5.38 35.62
C PHE A 320 -1.45 -6.09 35.94
N ALA A 321 -0.69 -5.62 36.93
CA ALA A 321 0.56 -6.26 37.34
C ALA A 321 0.30 -7.64 37.98
N LEU A 322 0.86 -8.70 37.39
CA LEU A 322 0.67 -10.09 37.82
C LEU A 322 1.88 -10.63 38.59
N ASP A 323 3.09 -10.23 38.22
CA ASP A 323 4.33 -10.75 38.79
C ASP A 323 5.45 -9.70 38.88
N GLY A 324 6.61 -10.11 39.42
CA GLY A 324 7.79 -9.26 39.56
C GLY A 324 8.32 -8.68 38.24
N THR A 325 8.04 -9.31 37.10
CA THR A 325 8.42 -8.81 35.77
C THR A 325 7.59 -7.56 35.44
N ASP A 326 6.27 -7.61 35.68
CA ASP A 326 5.39 -6.48 35.39
C ASP A 326 5.71 -5.28 36.29
N PHE A 327 6.02 -5.52 37.56
CA PHE A 327 6.47 -4.48 38.50
C PHE A 327 7.81 -3.88 38.08
N PHE A 328 8.79 -4.71 37.69
CA PHE A 328 10.07 -4.22 37.19
C PHE A 328 9.90 -3.35 35.94
N LEU A 329 9.15 -3.84 34.95
CA LEU A 329 8.99 -3.13 33.68
C LEU A 329 8.21 -1.82 33.82
N SER A 330 7.15 -1.81 34.62
CA SER A 330 6.34 -0.60 34.86
C SER A 330 7.10 0.40 35.74
N GLY A 331 7.75 -0.07 36.82
CA GLY A 331 8.59 0.75 37.68
C GLY A 331 9.76 1.38 36.91
N LEU A 332 10.41 0.63 36.03
CA LEU A 332 11.46 1.15 35.17
C LEU A 332 10.97 2.32 34.30
N PHE A 333 9.77 2.23 33.72
CA PHE A 333 9.21 3.35 32.95
C PHE A 333 8.84 4.53 33.84
N GLU A 334 8.15 4.28 34.97
CA GLU A 334 7.71 5.32 35.90
C GLU A 334 8.88 6.14 36.46
N GLU A 335 9.96 5.48 36.86
CA GLU A 335 11.17 6.12 37.40
C GLU A 335 11.86 7.03 36.37
N ASN A 336 11.80 6.67 35.09
CA ASN A 336 12.47 7.40 34.01
C ASN A 336 11.55 8.39 33.26
N TYR A 337 10.24 8.36 33.54
CA TYR A 337 9.24 9.13 32.78
C TYR A 337 9.51 10.64 32.82
N MET A 338 9.84 11.19 34.00
CA MET A 338 10.05 12.63 34.15
C MET A 338 11.28 13.12 33.40
N GLU A 339 12.36 12.35 33.37
CA GLU A 339 13.57 12.69 32.62
C GLU A 339 13.32 12.63 31.12
N LEU A 340 12.70 11.54 30.63
CA LEU A 340 12.28 11.42 29.23
C LEU A 340 11.35 12.55 28.79
N LYS A 341 10.45 13.00 29.69
CA LYS A 341 9.54 14.13 29.42
C LYS A 341 10.28 15.45 29.26
N LEU A 342 11.29 15.71 30.11
CA LEU A 342 12.11 16.91 29.99
C LEU A 342 12.92 16.90 28.69
N LEU A 343 13.55 15.77 28.35
CA LEU A 343 14.28 15.59 27.09
C LEU A 343 13.37 15.77 25.88
N ALA A 344 12.16 15.20 25.90
CA ALA A 344 11.23 15.29 24.79
C ALA A 344 10.69 16.71 24.54
N GLN A 345 10.71 17.57 25.55
CA GLN A 345 10.29 18.98 25.46
C GLN A 345 11.42 19.92 25.04
N ASP A 346 12.66 19.43 24.98
CA ASP A 346 13.81 20.22 24.62
C ASP A 346 13.89 20.41 23.10
N MET A 347 13.74 21.66 22.67
CA MET A 347 13.74 22.03 21.25
C MET A 347 15.14 21.98 20.63
N ASP A 348 16.21 21.98 21.43
CA ASP A 348 17.59 21.90 20.92
C ASP A 348 17.89 20.53 20.27
N PHE A 349 17.08 19.51 20.58
CA PHE A 349 17.18 18.16 20.00
C PHE A 349 16.03 17.83 19.03
N GLU A 350 15.39 18.84 18.43
CA GLU A 350 14.32 18.64 17.46
C GLU A 350 14.77 17.79 16.25
N ASN A 351 13.83 17.04 15.65
CA ASN A 351 14.15 16.18 14.51
C ASN A 351 14.46 17.03 13.25
N PRO A 352 15.68 16.95 12.67
CA PRO A 352 16.05 17.74 11.50
C PRO A 352 15.20 17.40 10.26
N LYS A 353 14.64 16.19 10.17
CA LYS A 353 13.71 15.80 9.10
C LYS A 353 12.42 16.62 9.16
N LEU A 354 11.87 16.87 10.36
CA LEU A 354 10.66 17.67 10.53
C LEU A 354 10.90 19.15 10.24
N ILE A 355 12.06 19.69 10.64
CA ILE A 355 12.45 21.06 10.30
C ILE A 355 12.51 21.23 8.79
N ARG A 356 13.17 20.30 8.08
CA ARG A 356 13.25 20.35 6.62
C ARG A 356 11.88 20.17 5.97
N LEU A 357 11.05 19.26 6.47
CA LEU A 357 9.69 19.04 5.99
C LEU A 357 8.82 20.28 6.18
N GLU A 358 8.89 20.96 7.33
CA GLU A 358 8.19 22.23 7.58
C GLU A 358 8.55 23.26 6.52
N GLN A 359 9.85 23.46 6.26
CA GLN A 359 10.34 24.41 5.26
C GLN A 359 9.81 24.07 3.86
N THR A 360 9.91 22.81 3.46
CA THR A 360 9.43 22.34 2.15
C THR A 360 7.92 22.54 2.02
N LEU A 361 7.13 22.21 3.05
CA LEU A 361 5.68 22.43 3.03
C LEU A 361 5.35 23.93 2.95
N LEU A 362 5.96 24.76 3.79
CA LEU A 362 5.73 26.21 3.76
C LEU A 362 6.10 26.83 2.41
N GLU A 363 7.13 26.34 1.73
CA GLU A 363 7.51 26.80 0.40
C GLU A 363 6.52 26.35 -0.69
N GLN A 364 6.17 25.07 -0.71
CA GLN A 364 5.28 24.51 -1.74
C GLN A 364 3.83 24.98 -1.60
N PHE A 365 3.38 25.30 -0.38
CA PHE A 365 2.04 25.80 -0.09
C PHE A 365 1.91 27.33 -0.18
N LYS A 366 2.94 28.06 -0.62
CA LYS A 366 2.80 29.47 -1.07
C LYS A 366 1.82 29.61 -2.24
N LYS A 367 1.56 28.52 -2.96
CA LYS A 367 0.56 28.40 -4.02
C LYS A 367 -0.41 27.27 -3.67
N PRO A 368 -1.63 27.27 -4.23
CA PRO A 368 -2.55 26.15 -4.06
C PRO A 368 -1.91 24.84 -4.54
N SER A 369 -1.61 23.96 -3.59
CA SER A 369 -0.89 22.71 -3.80
C SER A 369 -1.65 21.55 -3.17
N LYS A 370 -1.39 20.34 -3.69
CA LYS A 370 -1.82 19.08 -3.07
C LYS A 370 -0.56 18.27 -2.80
N CYS A 371 -0.42 17.77 -1.59
CA CYS A 371 0.75 17.02 -1.16
C CYS A 371 0.33 15.67 -0.60
N ILE A 372 1.18 14.68 -0.84
CA ILE A 372 1.12 13.35 -0.24
C ILE A 372 2.47 13.13 0.44
N ILE A 373 2.46 12.98 1.77
CA ILE A 373 3.64 12.60 2.55
C ILE A 373 3.56 11.11 2.84
N PHE A 374 4.52 10.35 2.31
CA PHE A 374 4.65 8.93 2.58
C PHE A 374 5.47 8.70 3.85
N SER A 375 4.91 7.94 4.79
CA SER A 375 5.60 7.47 6.01
C SER A 375 5.61 5.95 6.05
N LYS A 376 6.54 5.36 6.81
CA LYS A 376 6.76 3.90 6.81
C LYS A 376 5.75 3.14 7.66
N THR A 377 5.29 3.73 8.76
CA THR A 377 4.43 3.05 9.74
C THR A 377 3.14 3.83 9.99
N ARG A 378 2.06 3.12 10.32
CA ARG A 378 0.77 3.73 10.69
C ARG A 378 0.91 4.68 11.88
N GLN A 379 1.70 4.28 12.88
CA GLN A 379 1.92 5.09 14.07
C GLN A 379 2.63 6.39 13.71
N ALA A 380 3.74 6.33 12.97
CA ALA A 380 4.44 7.54 12.52
C ALA A 380 3.55 8.44 11.64
N THR A 381 2.60 7.87 10.89
CA THR A 381 1.60 8.65 10.12
C THR A 381 0.69 9.47 11.02
N ARG A 382 0.21 8.87 12.11
CA ARG A 382 -0.65 9.55 13.09
C ARG A 382 0.11 10.66 13.80
N CYS A 383 1.32 10.36 14.27
CA CYS A 383 2.19 11.34 14.90
C CYS A 383 2.55 12.50 13.94
N LEU A 384 2.80 12.21 12.66
CA LEU A 384 2.99 13.27 11.66
C LEU A 384 1.73 14.12 11.46
N LEU A 385 0.52 13.54 11.49
CA LEU A 385 -0.72 14.33 11.43
C LEU A 385 -0.84 15.24 12.65
N GLU A 386 -0.63 14.71 13.86
CA GLU A 386 -0.65 15.49 15.10
C GLU A 386 0.37 16.63 15.04
N TRP A 387 1.59 16.35 14.58
CA TRP A 387 2.60 17.38 14.33
C TRP A 387 2.12 18.47 13.39
N VAL A 388 1.49 18.13 12.25
CA VAL A 388 0.96 19.14 11.32
C VAL A 388 -0.13 19.99 11.99
N LEU A 389 -1.04 19.36 12.74
CA LEU A 389 -2.17 20.03 13.38
C LEU A 389 -1.74 20.93 14.55
N GLU A 390 -0.67 20.58 15.25
CA GLU A 390 -0.12 21.35 16.37
C GLU A 390 0.89 22.41 15.91
N ASN A 391 1.41 22.30 14.68
CA ASN A 391 2.36 23.26 14.13
C ASN A 391 1.67 24.54 13.67
N THR A 392 1.78 25.58 14.49
CA THR A 392 1.17 26.90 14.23
C THR A 392 1.57 27.52 12.89
N LYS A 393 2.80 27.32 12.40
CA LYS A 393 3.23 27.88 11.11
C LYS A 393 2.52 27.19 9.95
N LEU A 394 2.39 25.86 10.00
CA LEU A 394 1.68 25.09 8.97
C LEU A 394 0.18 25.41 8.99
N MET A 395 -0.41 25.51 10.19
CA MET A 395 -1.81 25.90 10.36
C MET A 395 -2.08 27.32 9.83
N ASN A 396 -1.19 28.28 10.10
CA ASN A 396 -1.28 29.64 9.56
C ASN A 396 -1.10 29.69 8.03
N ALA A 397 -0.38 28.75 7.45
CA ALA A 397 -0.28 28.57 6.00
C ALA A 397 -1.54 27.91 5.39
N GLY A 398 -2.57 27.62 6.20
CA GLY A 398 -3.83 27.02 5.75
C GLY A 398 -3.71 25.54 5.37
N ILE A 399 -2.68 24.85 5.84
CA ILE A 399 -2.45 23.43 5.57
C ILE A 399 -3.49 22.62 6.35
N LYS A 400 -4.40 21.92 5.66
CA LYS A 400 -5.36 20.99 6.28
C LYS A 400 -4.95 19.56 5.99
N ALA A 401 -4.57 18.82 7.01
CA ALA A 401 -4.06 17.46 6.87
C ALA A 401 -5.12 16.40 7.25
N ALA A 402 -5.06 15.24 6.60
CA ALA A 402 -5.81 14.04 6.97
C ALA A 402 -4.95 12.79 6.79
N ILE A 403 -5.12 11.78 7.64
CA ILE A 403 -4.44 10.49 7.47
C ILE A 403 -5.13 9.62 6.42
N LEU A 404 -4.31 8.79 5.79
CA LEU A 404 -4.77 7.66 5.02
C LEU A 404 -3.85 6.46 5.25
N VAL A 405 -4.45 5.35 5.67
CA VAL A 405 -3.76 4.10 6.00
C VAL A 405 -4.55 2.91 5.46
N GLY A 406 -3.85 1.83 5.07
CA GLY A 406 -4.51 0.59 4.63
C GLY A 406 -5.26 -0.14 5.75
N ALA A 407 -6.16 -1.07 5.39
CA ALA A 407 -7.13 -1.74 6.26
C ALA A 407 -6.65 -3.04 6.94
N GLY A 408 -5.35 -3.37 6.88
CA GLY A 408 -4.79 -4.56 7.55
C GLY A 408 -5.03 -4.62 9.08
N PRO A 409 -5.01 -5.81 9.71
CA PRO A 409 -5.37 -6.01 11.12
C PRO A 409 -4.42 -5.27 12.08
N GLY A 410 -4.97 -4.48 13.01
CA GLY A 410 -4.25 -3.75 14.07
C GLY A 410 -5.13 -2.71 14.80
N ASP A 411 -4.88 -2.50 16.09
CA ASP A 411 -5.76 -2.00 17.20
C ASP A 411 -6.57 -0.69 17.04
N THR A 412 -6.63 -0.06 15.88
CA THR A 412 -7.45 1.14 15.67
C THR A 412 -7.84 1.24 14.21
N HIS A 413 -8.96 0.60 13.89
CA HIS A 413 -9.61 0.66 12.59
C HIS A 413 -10.38 1.98 12.46
N MET A 414 -10.31 2.66 11.31
CA MET A 414 -11.51 3.40 10.89
C MET A 414 -12.42 2.39 10.18
N THR A 415 -13.73 2.57 10.28
CA THR A 415 -14.70 1.81 9.49
C THR A 415 -14.84 2.43 8.10
N GLN A 416 -15.18 1.63 7.09
CA GLN A 416 -15.28 1.98 5.66
C GLN A 416 -16.13 3.20 5.29
N VAL A 417 -16.85 3.80 6.24
CA VAL A 417 -17.59 5.05 6.05
C VAL A 417 -16.65 6.25 5.81
N LEU A 418 -15.35 6.10 6.07
CA LEU A 418 -14.31 7.10 5.77
C LEU A 418 -13.04 6.43 5.21
N TYR A 419 -13.04 5.93 3.97
CA TYR A 419 -11.78 5.58 3.29
C TYR A 419 -11.76 5.85 1.79
N HIS A 420 -10.64 6.42 1.36
CA HIS A 420 -10.14 6.43 0.00
C HIS A 420 -8.67 6.01 0.00
N MET A 421 -8.36 4.79 -0.49
CA MET A 421 -7.04 4.25 -0.88
C MET A 421 -6.16 3.58 0.21
N GLU A 422 -5.75 2.32 -0.04
CA GLU A 422 -4.66 1.70 0.73
C GLU A 422 -3.30 2.11 0.16
N ILE A 423 -2.70 3.12 0.79
CA ILE A 423 -1.28 3.45 0.71
C ILE A 423 -0.71 3.27 2.12
N VAL A 424 0.55 2.85 2.25
CA VAL A 424 1.28 3.02 3.51
C VAL A 424 1.44 4.52 3.71
N ALA A 425 0.58 5.08 4.58
CA ALA A 425 0.63 6.44 5.10
C ALA A 425 0.56 7.57 4.05
N VAL A 426 -0.58 8.24 3.92
CA VAL A 426 -0.65 9.54 3.25
C VAL A 426 -1.14 10.58 4.23
N ILE A 427 -0.42 11.70 4.34
CA ILE A 427 -1.01 12.95 4.79
C ILE A 427 -1.50 13.70 3.56
N LEU A 428 -2.82 13.81 3.42
CA LEU A 428 -3.44 14.60 2.37
C LEU A 428 -3.56 16.03 2.88
N VAL A 429 -2.74 16.95 2.36
CA VAL A 429 -2.88 18.37 2.66
C VAL A 429 -3.81 19.05 1.64
N ILE A 430 -4.97 19.60 2.06
CA ILE A 430 -5.93 20.29 1.18
C ILE A 430 -6.24 21.74 1.62
N TYR A 431 -5.79 22.68 0.78
CA TYR A 431 -6.38 24.00 0.45
C TYR A 431 -6.19 25.21 1.40
N THR A 432 -5.81 26.36 0.80
CA THR A 432 -5.97 27.73 1.32
C THR A 432 -7.21 28.41 0.73
N LEU A 433 -8.32 28.47 1.48
CA LEU A 433 -9.51 29.27 1.13
C LEU A 433 -9.31 30.59 1.84
N ASP A 434 -8.99 31.63 1.07
CA ASP A 434 -9.67 32.92 1.16
C ASP A 434 -9.32 33.82 -0.05
N SER A 435 -10.23 33.85 -1.03
CA SER A 435 -10.62 35.04 -1.81
C SER A 435 -11.65 34.67 -2.89
N ILE A 436 -12.84 34.23 -2.46
CA ILE A 436 -14.06 34.47 -3.24
C ILE A 436 -14.86 35.50 -2.45
N THR A 437 -14.47 36.76 -2.57
CA THR A 437 -15.43 37.86 -2.43
C THR A 437 -16.39 37.75 -3.61
N LEU A 438 -17.55 37.14 -3.37
CA LEU A 438 -18.73 37.38 -4.21
C LEU A 438 -19.03 38.88 -4.18
N PRO A 439 -19.02 39.60 -5.32
CA PRO A 439 -19.60 40.91 -5.35
C PRO A 439 -21.12 40.74 -5.23
N ARG A 440 -21.66 41.13 -4.08
CA ARG A 440 -23.06 41.54 -3.96
C ARG A 440 -23.24 42.83 -4.76
N LYS A 441 -23.79 42.72 -5.97
CA LYS A 441 -24.96 43.47 -6.46
C LYS A 441 -25.27 43.08 -7.90
#